data_AF-A0A6V8LL02-F1
#
_entry.id   AF-A0A6V8LL02-F1
#
_cell.length_a   1.000
_cell.length_b   1.000
_cell.length_c   1.000
_cell.angle_alpha   90.00
_cell.angle_beta   90.00
_cell.angle_gamma   90.00
#
_symmetry.space_group_name_H-M   'P 1'
#
loop_
_entity.id
_entity.type
_entity.pdbx_description
1 polymer ?
#
loop_
_entity_poly.entity_id
_entity_poly.type
_entity_poly.pdbx_seq_one_letter_code
_entity_poly.pdbx_strand_id
1 'polypeptide(L)'
;MGVSEASIARLRREYPDIAVLARASGPARPRGGFRAWLHRTFPNWSARRTGGGPVLAVRVRVEGIRGMRSTARCRYDLIVDTTNLTALLPAVWIAAPPDHEIRHVNVWPARNSFCRWSGRKLPSLCWHTYARGWAEAPPHARTLGAALEYAKQLLNTENHDSPAR
;
A
#
# COMPACT_ATOMS: atom_id res chain seq x y z
N MET A 1 1.54 -7.65 -16.74
CA MET A 1 0.61 -6.53 -17.00
C MET A 1 0.55 -5.64 -15.77
N GLY A 2 0.66 -4.32 -15.93
CA GLY A 2 0.58 -3.38 -14.80
C GLY A 2 -0.85 -3.17 -14.29
N VAL A 3 -0.99 -2.55 -13.12
CA VAL A 3 -2.31 -2.24 -12.54
C VAL A 3 -3.02 -1.17 -13.38
N SER A 4 -4.24 -1.45 -13.84
CA SER A 4 -5.05 -0.54 -14.66
C SER A 4 -6.08 0.22 -13.84
N GLU A 5 -6.64 1.31 -14.38
CA GLU A 5 -7.72 2.04 -13.71
C GLU A 5 -8.99 1.20 -13.56
N ALA A 6 -9.28 0.30 -14.51
CA ALA A 6 -10.40 -0.63 -14.39
C ALA A 6 -10.24 -1.57 -13.18
N SER A 7 -9.01 -2.01 -12.90
CA SER A 7 -8.73 -2.80 -11.68
C SER A 7 -8.91 -1.97 -10.41
N ILE A 8 -8.48 -0.71 -10.39
CA ILE A 8 -8.73 0.19 -9.25
C ILE A 8 -10.23 0.43 -9.05
N ALA A 9 -10.97 0.68 -10.13
CA ALA A 9 -12.41 0.91 -10.08
C ALA A 9 -13.17 -0.30 -9.52
N ARG A 10 -12.75 -1.54 -9.84
CA ARG A 10 -13.30 -2.76 -9.22
C ARG A 10 -13.00 -2.82 -7.72
N LEU A 11 -11.76 -2.53 -7.33
CA LEU A 11 -11.34 -2.57 -5.93
C LEU A 11 -12.01 -1.51 -5.04
N ARG A 12 -12.51 -0.40 -5.60
CA ARG A 12 -13.24 0.63 -4.83
C ARG A 12 -14.49 0.10 -4.11
N ARG A 13 -15.04 -1.04 -4.53
CA ARG A 13 -16.17 -1.68 -3.83
C ARG A 13 -15.77 -2.22 -2.45
N GLU A 14 -14.56 -2.77 -2.36
CA GLU A 14 -14.02 -3.35 -1.11
C GLU A 14 -13.16 -2.33 -0.35
N TYR A 15 -12.51 -1.44 -1.08
CA TYR A 15 -11.58 -0.42 -0.58
C TYR A 15 -12.05 0.96 -1.04
N PRO A 16 -13.10 1.54 -0.42
CA PRO A 16 -13.73 2.79 -0.90
C PRO A 16 -12.76 3.98 -0.93
N ASP A 17 -11.76 3.96 -0.05
CA ASP A 17 -10.75 5.01 0.06
C ASP A 17 -9.53 4.80 -0.86
N ILE A 18 -9.54 3.78 -1.74
CA ILE A 18 -8.40 3.52 -2.63
C ILE A 18 -8.22 4.67 -3.63
N ALA A 19 -7.02 5.26 -3.62
CA ALA A 19 -6.65 6.40 -4.45
C ALA A 19 -5.36 6.12 -5.21
N VAL A 20 -5.28 6.51 -6.48
CA VAL A 20 -4.05 6.42 -7.26
C VAL A 20 -3.12 7.56 -6.87
N LEU A 21 -1.89 7.22 -6.48
CA LEU A 21 -0.85 8.19 -6.12
C LEU A 21 0.04 8.52 -7.32
N ALA A 22 0.39 7.52 -8.13
CA ALA A 22 1.30 7.69 -9.25
C ALA A 22 0.95 6.78 -10.42
N ARG A 23 1.29 7.23 -11.62
CA ARG A 23 1.19 6.49 -12.87
C ARG A 23 2.47 6.62 -13.67
N ALA A 24 2.76 5.62 -14.49
CA ALA A 24 3.71 5.78 -15.57
C ALA A 24 3.13 6.80 -16.57
N SER A 25 4.00 7.64 -17.13
CA SER A 25 3.64 8.54 -18.21
C SER A 25 3.19 7.71 -19.41
N GLY A 26 1.88 7.67 -19.68
CA GLY A 26 1.34 7.25 -20.97
C GLY A 26 1.19 8.47 -21.90
N PRO A 27 0.93 8.27 -23.21
CA PRO A 27 0.58 9.38 -24.09
C PRO A 27 -0.60 10.16 -23.48
N ALA A 28 -0.43 11.48 -23.37
CA ALA A 28 -1.33 12.34 -22.61
C ALA A 28 -2.75 12.32 -23.22
N ARG A 29 -3.77 12.11 -22.39
CA ARG A 29 -5.16 12.51 -22.69
C ARG A 29 -5.57 13.59 -21.70
N PRO A 30 -6.06 14.75 -22.16
CA PRO A 30 -6.41 15.86 -21.26
C PRO A 30 -7.75 15.56 -20.58
N ARG A 31 -7.86 15.77 -19.26
CA ARG A 31 -9.12 16.13 -18.56
C ARG A 31 -8.96 16.44 -17.05
N GLY A 32 -9.38 17.66 -16.69
CA GLY A 32 -10.22 18.08 -15.55
C GLY A 32 -9.98 17.56 -14.12
N GLY A 33 -9.42 18.43 -13.27
CA GLY A 33 -9.99 18.82 -11.96
C GLY A 33 -10.21 17.77 -10.86
N PHE A 34 -9.25 17.63 -9.93
CA PHE A 34 -9.47 17.12 -8.55
C PHE A 34 -8.29 17.51 -7.66
N ARG A 35 -8.02 18.81 -7.51
CA ARG A 35 -6.80 19.35 -6.86
C ARG A 35 -7.01 19.81 -5.40
N ALA A 36 -8.23 19.86 -4.89
CA ALA A 36 -8.52 20.62 -3.67
C ALA A 36 -8.30 19.87 -2.33
N TRP A 37 -8.30 18.53 -2.30
CA TRP A 37 -8.29 17.81 -1.01
C TRP A 37 -6.89 17.43 -0.50
N LEU A 38 -5.93 17.11 -1.38
CA LEU A 38 -4.63 16.57 -0.98
C LEU A 38 -3.65 17.60 -0.36
N HIS A 39 -3.80 18.89 -0.67
CA HIS A 39 -2.91 19.93 -0.17
C HIS A 39 -3.07 20.23 1.33
N ARG A 40 -4.22 19.87 1.94
CA ARG A 40 -4.50 20.24 3.34
C ARG A 40 -3.81 19.34 4.37
N THR A 41 -3.22 18.22 3.95
CA THR A 41 -2.63 17.24 4.89
C THR A 41 -1.12 17.01 4.68
N PHE A 42 -0.57 17.25 3.48
CA PHE A 42 0.86 17.03 3.18
C PHE A 42 1.37 18.06 2.15
N PRO A 43 2.03 19.15 2.59
CA PRO A 43 2.37 20.29 1.71
C PRO A 43 3.41 19.97 0.61
N ASN A 44 4.14 18.85 0.71
CA ASN A 44 5.15 18.44 -0.28
C ASN A 44 4.65 17.38 -1.29
N TRP A 45 3.34 17.08 -1.31
CA TRP A 45 2.78 16.08 -2.23
C TRP A 45 2.52 16.68 -3.61
N SER A 46 3.47 16.48 -4.53
CA SER A 46 3.27 16.72 -5.96
C SER A 46 2.47 15.55 -6.57
N ALA A 47 1.14 15.69 -6.60
CA ALA A 47 0.28 14.82 -7.41
C ALA A 47 0.64 15.01 -8.89
N ARG A 48 1.57 14.20 -9.41
CA ARG A 48 1.93 14.16 -10.83
C ARG A 48 0.79 13.44 -11.58
N ARG A 49 -0.21 14.20 -12.04
CA ARG A 49 -1.36 13.70 -12.82
C ARG A 49 -0.92 13.29 -14.23
N THR A 50 -0.87 11.97 -14.50
CA THR A 50 -1.84 11.13 -15.25
C THR A 50 -1.77 11.21 -16.78
N GLY A 51 -0.90 10.37 -17.37
CA GLY A 51 -1.20 9.71 -18.63
C GLY A 51 -2.00 8.42 -18.38
N GLY A 52 -2.59 7.81 -19.43
CA GLY A 52 -3.31 6.53 -19.35
C GLY A 52 -2.44 5.30 -19.06
N GLY A 53 -1.25 5.50 -18.51
CA GLY A 53 -0.29 4.44 -18.21
C GLY A 53 -0.66 3.64 -16.95
N PRO A 54 0.08 2.54 -16.71
CA PRO A 54 -0.11 1.69 -15.54
C PRO A 54 0.03 2.49 -14.24
N VAL A 55 -0.77 2.12 -13.26
CA VAL A 55 -0.68 2.61 -11.89
C VAL A 55 0.61 2.07 -11.27
N LEU A 56 1.41 2.97 -10.71
CA LEU A 56 2.69 2.65 -10.06
C LEU A 56 2.60 2.68 -8.54
N ALA A 57 1.65 3.45 -8.00
CA ALA A 57 1.35 3.44 -6.58
C ALA A 57 -0.09 3.79 -6.28
N VAL A 58 -0.60 3.20 -5.21
CA VAL A 58 -1.91 3.52 -4.63
C VAL A 58 -1.79 3.84 -3.15
N ARG A 59 -2.72 4.64 -2.65
CA ARG A 59 -3.03 4.77 -1.23
C ARG A 59 -4.30 4.01 -0.95
N VAL A 60 -4.38 3.34 0.19
CA VAL A 60 -5.57 2.61 0.60
C VAL A 60 -5.68 2.59 2.13
N ARG A 61 -6.89 2.52 2.66
CA ARG A 61 -7.13 2.27 4.08
C ARG A 61 -7.48 0.81 4.32
N VAL A 62 -6.89 0.26 5.37
CA VAL A 62 -7.16 -1.10 5.85
C VAL A 62 -7.33 -1.07 7.36
N GLU A 63 -8.28 -1.85 7.87
CA GLU A 63 -8.43 -2.06 9.32
C GLU A 63 -7.56 -3.23 9.79
N GLY A 64 -6.91 -3.05 10.93
CA GLY A 64 -6.08 -4.05 11.56
C GLY A 64 -6.09 -3.91 13.07
N ILE A 65 -5.15 -4.59 13.72
CA ILE A 65 -4.90 -4.47 15.16
C ILE A 65 -3.66 -3.60 15.39
N ARG A 66 -3.60 -2.91 16.54
CA ARG A 66 -2.43 -2.10 16.92
C ARG A 66 -1.18 -2.95 17.21
N GLY A 67 -1.38 -4.22 17.58
CA GLY A 67 -0.34 -5.19 17.92
C GLY A 67 -0.09 -5.36 19.42
N MET A 68 0.99 -6.06 19.78
CA MET A 68 1.38 -6.38 21.17
C MET A 68 0.35 -7.27 21.88
N ARG A 69 -0.12 -8.33 21.21
CA ARG A 69 -1.18 -9.22 21.71
C ARG A 69 -2.51 -8.50 22.02
N SER A 70 -2.66 -7.25 21.60
CA SER A 70 -3.90 -6.49 21.73
C SER A 70 -4.80 -6.72 20.53
N THR A 71 -6.10 -6.86 20.78
CA THR A 71 -7.14 -6.88 19.75
C THR A 71 -7.66 -5.48 19.42
N ALA A 72 -7.08 -4.43 20.03
CA ALA A 72 -7.49 -3.05 19.79
C ALA A 72 -7.35 -2.71 18.31
N ARG A 73 -8.48 -2.33 17.70
CA ARG A 73 -8.57 -2.01 16.28
C ARG A 73 -7.96 -0.64 16.00
N CYS A 74 -7.27 -0.54 14.87
CA CYS A 74 -6.84 0.75 14.33
C CYS A 74 -6.91 0.74 12.79
N ARG A 75 -6.93 1.94 12.21
CA ARG A 75 -6.92 2.13 10.76
C ARG A 75 -5.52 2.42 10.29
N TYR A 76 -5.08 1.65 9.31
CA TYR A 76 -3.82 1.84 8.63
C TYR A 76 -4.05 2.54 7.28
N ASP A 77 -3.44 3.72 7.10
CA ASP A 77 -3.29 4.33 5.78
C ASP A 77 -2.04 3.74 5.13
N LEU A 78 -2.22 2.95 4.07
CA LEU A 78 -1.14 2.27 3.37
C LEU A 78 -0.78 2.97 2.07
N ILE A 79 0.50 2.94 1.72
CA ILE A 79 1.03 3.26 0.38
C ILE A 79 1.57 1.96 -0.20
N VAL A 80 1.08 1.55 -1.37
CA VAL A 80 1.46 0.30 -2.02
C VAL A 80 2.17 0.60 -3.33
N ASP A 81 3.37 0.05 -3.51
CA ASP A 81 4.10 0.09 -4.79
C ASP A 81 3.63 -1.02 -5.72
N THR A 82 3.05 -0.65 -6.86
CA THR A 82 2.49 -1.61 -7.81
C THR A 82 3.39 -1.85 -9.02
N THR A 83 4.62 -1.33 -9.01
CA THR A 83 5.51 -1.36 -10.19
C THR A 83 5.87 -2.78 -10.62
N ASN A 84 6.19 -3.65 -9.66
CA ASN A 84 6.66 -5.01 -9.91
C ASN A 84 5.68 -6.08 -9.42
N LEU A 85 4.40 -5.73 -9.29
CA LEU A 85 3.38 -6.55 -8.65
C LEU A 85 3.33 -8.01 -9.17
N THR A 86 3.47 -8.23 -10.49
CA THR A 86 3.41 -9.59 -11.04
C THR A 86 4.66 -10.42 -10.74
N ALA A 87 5.79 -9.78 -10.43
CA ALA A 87 7.06 -10.45 -10.17
C ALA A 87 7.31 -10.65 -8.67
N LEU A 88 7.01 -9.62 -7.87
CA LEU A 88 7.35 -9.55 -6.45
C LEU A 88 6.16 -9.09 -5.63
N LEU A 89 6.13 -9.52 -4.38
CA LEU A 89 5.15 -9.03 -3.42
C LEU A 89 5.40 -7.53 -3.21
N PRO A 90 4.39 -6.66 -3.33
CA PRO A 90 4.61 -5.23 -3.41
C PRO A 90 5.16 -4.67 -2.09
N ALA A 91 6.03 -3.67 -2.22
CA ALA A 91 6.44 -2.88 -1.06
C ALA A 91 5.23 -2.09 -0.54
N VAL A 92 4.99 -2.17 0.78
CA VAL A 92 3.89 -1.49 1.44
C VAL A 92 4.40 -0.71 2.64
N TRP A 93 4.10 0.58 2.65
CA TRP A 93 4.43 1.49 3.74
C TRP A 93 3.19 1.97 4.47
N ILE A 94 3.33 2.28 5.74
CA ILE A 94 2.27 2.78 6.60
C ILE A 94 2.46 4.30 6.74
N ALA A 95 1.53 5.06 6.17
CA ALA A 95 1.48 6.52 6.29
C ALA A 95 0.80 6.99 7.59
N ALA A 96 -0.12 6.18 8.13
CA ALA A 96 -0.74 6.35 9.44
C ALA A 96 -1.18 4.98 9.99
N PRO A 97 -1.19 4.75 11.31
CA PRO A 97 -0.78 5.66 12.38
C PRO A 97 0.75 5.91 12.35
N PRO A 98 1.27 6.90 13.12
CA PRO A 98 2.71 7.16 13.16
C PRO A 98 3.48 5.98 13.77
N ASP A 99 4.77 5.86 13.44
CA ASP A 99 5.62 4.70 13.79
C ASP A 99 5.59 4.33 15.28
N HIS A 100 5.61 5.33 16.17
CA HIS A 100 5.61 5.15 17.62
C HIS A 100 4.28 4.61 18.18
N GLU A 101 3.18 4.68 17.41
CA GLU A 101 1.89 4.11 17.78
C GLU A 101 1.71 2.67 17.28
N ILE A 102 2.57 2.20 16.37
CA ILE A 102 2.50 0.86 15.81
C ILE A 102 3.28 -0.09 16.71
N ARG A 103 2.56 -1.07 17.27
CA ARG A 103 3.13 -2.11 18.14
C ARG A 103 3.06 -3.50 17.51
N HIS A 104 2.71 -3.57 16.22
CA HIS A 104 2.54 -4.81 15.47
C HIS A 104 3.88 -5.46 15.15
N VAL A 105 4.07 -6.72 15.60
CA VAL A 105 5.37 -7.40 15.50
C VAL A 105 5.86 -7.58 14.06
N ASN A 106 4.96 -7.71 13.07
CA ASN A 106 5.34 -7.88 11.65
C ASN A 106 5.44 -6.58 10.85
N VAL A 107 5.69 -5.44 11.49
CA VAL A 107 5.91 -4.16 10.81
C VAL A 107 7.33 -3.70 11.09
N TRP A 108 8.15 -3.45 10.07
CA TRP A 108 9.46 -2.81 10.27
C TRP A 108 9.32 -1.35 10.73
N PRO A 109 10.17 -0.86 11.64
CA PRO A 109 10.21 0.55 12.05
C PRO A 109 10.63 1.45 10.89
N ALA A 110 10.25 2.72 10.94
CA ALA A 110 10.49 3.67 9.85
C ALA A 110 11.97 3.81 9.49
N ARG A 111 12.86 3.67 10.49
CA ARG A 111 14.31 3.73 10.27
C ARG A 111 14.84 2.65 9.30
N ASN A 112 14.11 1.55 9.11
CA ASN A 112 14.49 0.41 8.26
C ASN A 112 13.95 0.50 6.82
N SER A 113 13.16 1.53 6.48
CA SER A 113 12.49 1.57 5.16
C SER A 113 12.29 2.98 4.64
N PHE A 114 12.43 3.16 3.33
CA PHE A 114 12.25 4.43 2.64
C PHE A 114 11.12 4.33 1.60
N CYS A 115 10.09 5.17 1.75
CA CYS A 115 8.97 5.21 0.82
C CYS A 115 9.24 6.24 -0.27
N ARG A 116 9.64 5.75 -1.46
CA ARG A 116 9.94 6.62 -2.61
C ARG A 116 8.78 7.51 -3.06
N TRP A 117 7.54 7.08 -2.85
CA TRP A 117 6.33 7.84 -3.23
C TRP A 117 6.04 9.01 -2.32
N SER A 118 6.53 8.96 -1.07
CA SER A 118 6.36 10.03 -0.09
C SER A 118 7.64 10.83 0.15
N GLY A 119 8.79 10.35 -0.34
CA GLY A 119 10.11 10.97 -0.14
C GLY A 119 10.62 10.90 1.29
N ARG A 120 10.06 10.04 2.15
CA ARG A 120 10.40 9.94 3.57
C ARG A 120 10.51 8.49 4.04
N LYS A 121 11.17 8.31 5.19
CA LYS A 121 11.19 7.05 5.93
C LYS A 121 9.81 6.77 6.52
N LEU A 122 9.29 5.56 6.31
CA LEU A 122 7.98 5.13 6.80
C LEU A 122 8.06 3.68 7.31
N PRO A 123 7.28 3.30 8.33
CA PRO A 123 7.11 1.90 8.69
C PRO A 123 6.64 1.09 7.48
N SER A 124 7.01 -0.18 7.41
CA SER A 124 6.63 -1.04 6.28
C SER A 124 6.31 -2.46 6.70
N LEU A 125 5.45 -3.13 5.95
CA LEU A 125 5.05 -4.51 6.27
C LEU A 125 6.22 -5.49 6.07
N CYS A 126 6.39 -6.42 7.01
CA CYS A 126 7.32 -7.53 6.88
C CYS A 126 6.59 -8.75 6.33
N TRP A 127 6.86 -9.08 5.06
CA TRP A 127 6.11 -10.08 4.33
C TRP A 127 6.53 -11.53 4.56
N HIS A 128 7.41 -11.82 5.52
CA HIS A 128 8.09 -13.12 5.65
C HIS A 128 7.15 -14.33 5.43
N THR A 129 6.00 -14.36 6.12
CA THR A 129 4.99 -15.43 6.02
C THR A 129 4.35 -15.56 4.62
N TYR A 130 4.15 -14.45 3.91
CA TYR A 130 3.39 -14.39 2.65
C TYR A 130 4.27 -14.41 1.40
N ALA A 131 5.58 -14.18 1.54
CA ALA A 131 6.52 -14.09 0.43
C ALA A 131 6.54 -15.38 -0.41
N ARG A 132 6.57 -16.55 0.24
CA ARG A 132 6.54 -17.85 -0.43
C ARG A 132 5.22 -18.08 -1.17
N GLY A 133 4.09 -17.87 -0.50
CA GLY A 133 2.77 -18.06 -1.10
C GLY A 133 2.54 -17.14 -2.32
N TRP A 134 3.08 -15.93 -2.31
CA TRP A 134 3.05 -15.05 -3.47
C TRP A 134 3.91 -15.56 -4.63
N ALA A 135 5.12 -16.06 -4.33
CA ALA A 135 6.05 -16.59 -5.33
C ALA A 135 5.55 -17.88 -5.99
N GLU A 136 4.76 -18.69 -5.28
CA GLU A 136 4.15 -19.92 -5.80
C GLU A 136 2.85 -19.65 -6.57
N ALA A 137 2.13 -18.55 -6.25
CA ALA A 137 0.92 -18.18 -6.99
C ALA A 137 1.22 -17.90 -8.48
N PRO A 138 0.35 -18.31 -9.42
CA PRO A 138 0.58 -18.03 -10.83
C PRO A 138 0.51 -16.52 -11.12
N PRO A 139 1.25 -16.01 -12.12
CA PRO A 139 1.36 -14.56 -12.36
C PRO A 139 0.03 -13.81 -12.53
N HIS A 140 -1.01 -14.46 -13.05
CA HIS A 140 -2.34 -13.86 -13.22
C HIS A 140 -3.11 -13.70 -11.89
N ALA A 141 -2.78 -14.47 -10.85
CA ALA A 141 -3.35 -14.37 -9.51
C ALA A 141 -2.67 -13.30 -8.64
N ARG A 142 -1.46 -12.86 -9.03
CA ARG A 142 -0.67 -11.82 -8.35
C ARG A 142 -1.21 -10.42 -8.64
N THR A 143 -2.40 -10.15 -8.12
CA THR A 143 -3.16 -8.91 -8.35
C THR A 143 -3.04 -7.95 -7.17
N LEU A 144 -3.41 -6.68 -7.38
CA LEU A 144 -3.40 -5.71 -6.30
C LEU A 144 -4.39 -6.12 -5.21
N GLY A 145 -5.56 -6.64 -5.59
CA GLY A 145 -6.54 -7.18 -4.63
C GLY A 145 -5.94 -8.27 -3.75
N ALA A 146 -5.25 -9.26 -4.34
CA ALA A 146 -4.59 -10.31 -3.58
C ALA A 146 -3.53 -9.76 -2.62
N ALA A 147 -2.72 -8.78 -3.05
CA ALA A 147 -1.75 -8.13 -2.18
C ALA A 147 -2.39 -7.36 -1.01
N LEU A 148 -3.55 -6.71 -1.25
CA LEU A 148 -4.30 -6.01 -0.21
C LEU A 148 -4.92 -6.99 0.78
N GLU A 149 -5.40 -8.15 0.33
CA GLU A 149 -5.85 -9.21 1.23
C GLU A 149 -4.71 -9.75 2.09
N TYR A 150 -3.51 -9.95 1.54
CA TYR A 150 -2.34 -10.31 2.35
C TYR A 150 -1.97 -9.20 3.35
N ALA A 151 -2.03 -7.92 2.95
CA ALA A 151 -1.82 -6.80 3.87
C ALA A 151 -2.84 -6.81 5.02
N LYS A 152 -4.11 -7.04 4.70
CA LYS A 152 -5.20 -7.12 5.67
C LYS A 152 -5.00 -8.29 6.62
N GLN A 153 -4.73 -9.49 6.12
CA GLN A 153 -4.46 -10.67 6.95
C GLN A 153 -3.26 -10.43 7.87
N LEU A 154 -2.15 -9.92 7.34
CA LEU A 154 -0.96 -9.58 8.12
C LEU A 154 -1.27 -8.59 9.24
N LEU A 155 -1.99 -7.51 8.94
CA LEU A 155 -2.33 -6.47 9.94
C LEU A 155 -3.40 -6.90 10.94
N ASN A 156 -4.05 -8.05 10.72
CA ASN A 156 -5.06 -8.60 11.62
C ASN A 156 -4.52 -9.79 12.44
N THR A 157 -3.36 -10.34 12.09
CA THR A 157 -2.79 -11.52 12.72
C THR A 157 -1.29 -11.33 12.93
N GLU A 158 -0.86 -11.32 14.19
CA GLU A 158 0.56 -11.28 14.53
C GLU A 158 1.21 -12.65 14.29
N ASN A 159 2.31 -12.67 13.54
CA ASN A 159 3.24 -13.79 13.48
C ASN A 159 4.42 -13.50 14.42
N HIS A 160 4.45 -14.17 15.57
CA HIS A 160 5.51 -14.01 16.56
C HIS A 160 6.79 -14.83 16.24
N ASP A 161 6.75 -15.74 15.27
CA ASP A 161 7.90 -16.58 14.90
C ASP A 161 8.91 -15.80 14.04
N SER A 162 8.50 -14.68 13.44
CA SER A 162 9.34 -13.82 12.62
C SER A 162 9.08 -12.33 12.89
N PRO A 163 9.54 -11.82 14.05
CA PRO A 163 9.32 -10.43 14.44
C PRO A 163 10.20 -9.48 13.64
N ALA A 164 9.59 -8.38 13.21
CA ALA A 164 10.24 -7.20 12.64
C ALA A 164 10.41 -6.06 13.68
N ARG A 165 9.74 -6.16 14.83
CA ARG A 165 9.81 -5.27 15.99
C ARG A 165 10.02 -6.05 17.27
#